data_AF-A0A6P4DQR0-F1
#
_entry.id   AF-A0A6P4DQR0-F1
#
_cell.length_a   1.000
_cell.length_b   1.000
_cell.length_c   1.000
_cell.angle_alpha   90.00
_cell.angle_beta   90.00
_cell.angle_gamma   90.00
#
_symmetry.space_group_name_H-M   'P 1'
#
loop_
_entity.id
_entity.type
_entity.pdbx_description
1 polymer ?
#
loop_
_entity_poly.entity_id
_entity_poly.type
_entity_poly.pdbx_seq_one_letter_code
_entity_poly.pdbx_strand_id
1 'polypeptide(L)'
;MSQDHRQLDSSLICRVILSLMQSNLSVSIPILQGAVQASYHFKLSYRKVWMAKQKAVAQIFGDWEESYNKVSKLLQALQSCVFGTICDLRVKPFYGGHLLVRDYNMFDKVFWYFPSCVEAFKHCKPFVSVDGTHLYGRYGGVLLIAVTQDGNSNILPIAFAIVESASTESWSFFLTNLRRHVTPQDGLLVIFDRSQAIKAALSSDDSGWHPPRTYHAYCIRHKAANFMTRFKSGEGKRYLINAAYSPSKADYEW
;
A
#
# COMPACT_ATOMS: atom_id res chain seq x y z
N MET A 1 5.52 39.20 -14.02
CA MET A 1 5.53 39.83 -12.68
C MET A 1 4.66 39.00 -11.75
N SER A 2 5.15 38.63 -10.57
CA SER A 2 4.37 37.87 -9.59
C SER A 2 3.18 38.72 -9.12
N GLN A 3 1.95 38.33 -9.48
CA GLN A 3 0.70 38.93 -8.96
C GLN A 3 0.33 38.37 -7.57
N ASP A 4 1.29 37.79 -6.86
CA ASP A 4 1.02 37.02 -5.65
C ASP A 4 0.90 37.95 -4.43
N HIS A 5 -0.34 38.24 -4.01
CA HIS A 5 -0.61 39.16 -2.90
C HIS A 5 -0.10 38.60 -1.57
N ARG A 6 0.70 39.40 -0.82
CA ARG A 6 1.38 38.95 0.41
C ARG A 6 0.42 38.57 1.54
N GLN A 7 -0.78 39.19 1.60
CA GLN A 7 -1.78 38.94 2.63
C GLN A 7 -2.79 37.84 2.26
N LEU A 8 -2.81 37.38 0.99
CA LEU A 8 -3.57 36.20 0.60
C LEU A 8 -2.73 34.96 0.94
N ASP A 9 -2.68 34.65 2.23
CA ASP A 9 -1.99 33.49 2.76
C ASP A 9 -2.83 32.21 2.63
N SER A 10 -2.19 31.06 2.86
CA SER A 10 -2.87 29.76 2.75
C SER A 10 -4.01 29.56 3.73
N SER A 11 -4.06 30.30 4.84
CA SER A 11 -5.14 30.20 5.84
C SER A 11 -6.40 30.93 5.37
N LEU A 12 -6.25 32.13 4.80
CA LEU A 12 -7.37 32.84 4.19
C LEU A 12 -7.90 32.09 2.96
N ILE A 13 -7.01 31.60 2.10
CA ILE A 13 -7.40 30.80 0.93
C ILE A 13 -8.15 29.54 1.36
N CYS A 14 -7.67 28.84 2.41
CA CYS A 14 -8.32 27.64 2.97
C CYS A 14 -9.78 27.90 3.32
N ARG A 15 -10.10 29.02 3.98
CA ARG A 15 -11.48 29.39 4.35
C ARG A 15 -12.39 29.51 3.13
N VAL A 16 -11.90 30.07 2.02
CA VAL A 16 -12.69 30.24 0.80
C VAL A 16 -12.95 28.92 0.08
N ILE A 17 -11.96 28.02 0.05
CA ILE A 17 -12.10 26.74 -0.65
C ILE A 17 -12.73 25.63 0.20
N LEU A 18 -12.95 25.85 1.50
CA LEU A 18 -13.35 24.79 2.44
C LEU A 18 -14.70 24.14 2.06
N SER A 19 -15.70 24.94 1.71
CA SER A 19 -17.03 24.44 1.30
C SER A 19 -16.98 23.62 0.01
N LEU A 20 -16.14 24.04 -0.95
CA LEU A 20 -15.87 23.30 -2.18
C LEU A 20 -15.19 21.96 -1.88
N MET A 21 -14.22 21.96 -0.95
CA MET A 21 -13.52 20.75 -0.51
C MET A 21 -14.44 19.77 0.24
N GLN A 22 -15.34 20.28 1.08
CA GLN A 22 -16.33 19.44 1.79
C GLN A 22 -17.25 18.70 0.82
N SER A 23 -17.57 19.32 -0.33
CA SER A 23 -18.40 18.72 -1.37
C SER A 23 -17.59 17.75 -2.27
N ASN A 24 -16.34 18.08 -2.58
CA ASN A 24 -15.50 17.28 -3.47
C ASN A 24 -14.00 17.48 -3.19
N LEU A 25 -13.32 16.43 -2.71
CA LEU A 25 -11.87 16.46 -2.42
C LEU A 25 -10.98 16.36 -3.66
N SER A 26 -11.52 15.80 -4.75
CA SER A 26 -10.82 15.59 -6.01
C SER A 26 -10.73 16.85 -6.86
N VAL A 27 -11.28 17.98 -6.39
CA VAL A 27 -11.22 19.26 -7.10
C VAL A 27 -9.77 19.64 -7.40
N SER A 28 -9.51 19.95 -8.66
CA SER A 28 -8.17 20.26 -9.14
C SER A 28 -7.71 21.64 -8.64
N ILE A 29 -6.40 21.82 -8.48
CA ILE A 29 -5.85 23.12 -8.05
C ILE A 29 -6.24 24.27 -9.00
N PRO A 30 -6.29 24.10 -10.35
CA PRO A 30 -6.78 25.15 -11.24
C PRO A 30 -8.21 25.61 -10.96
N ILE A 31 -9.12 24.69 -10.61
CA ILE A 31 -10.50 25.04 -10.25
C ILE A 31 -10.52 25.85 -8.95
N LEU A 32 -9.73 25.45 -7.96
CA LEU A 32 -9.61 26.17 -6.69
C LEU A 32 -8.99 27.57 -6.89
N GLN A 33 -8.03 27.72 -7.79
CA GLN A 33 -7.49 29.03 -8.17
C GLN A 33 -8.59 29.94 -8.75
N GLY A 34 -9.44 29.40 -9.63
CA GLY A 34 -10.57 30.12 -10.21
C GLY A 34 -11.57 30.59 -9.15
N ALA A 35 -11.92 29.73 -8.19
CA ALA A 35 -12.81 30.09 -7.09
C ALA A 35 -12.26 31.27 -6.26
N VAL A 36 -10.98 31.23 -5.91
CA VAL A 36 -10.37 32.28 -5.09
C VAL A 36 -10.18 33.58 -5.90
N GLN A 37 -9.87 33.47 -7.19
CA GLN A 37 -9.80 34.61 -8.10
C GLN A 37 -11.17 35.28 -8.26
N ALA A 38 -12.27 34.53 -8.27
CA ALA A 38 -13.62 35.10 -8.31
C ALA A 38 -13.95 35.88 -7.03
N SER A 39 -13.46 35.44 -5.86
CA SER A 39 -13.72 36.11 -4.57
C SER A 39 -12.85 37.33 -4.30
N TYR A 40 -11.57 37.33 -4.74
CA TYR A 40 -10.60 38.37 -4.38
C TYR A 40 -9.97 39.09 -5.59
N HIS A 41 -10.32 38.71 -6.82
CA HIS A 41 -9.80 39.29 -8.06
C HIS A 41 -8.27 39.17 -8.25
N PHE A 42 -7.58 38.36 -7.44
CA PHE A 42 -6.15 38.09 -7.57
C PHE A 42 -5.88 36.68 -8.10
N LYS A 43 -4.94 36.58 -9.05
CA LYS A 43 -4.45 35.30 -9.56
C LYS A 43 -3.37 34.74 -8.62
N LEU A 44 -3.72 33.71 -7.86
CA LEU A 44 -2.81 33.07 -6.92
C LEU A 44 -1.87 32.07 -7.58
N SER A 45 -0.69 31.90 -7.00
CA SER A 45 0.23 30.83 -7.40
C SER A 45 -0.35 29.45 -7.07
N TYR A 46 -0.02 28.46 -7.92
CA TYR A 46 -0.42 27.06 -7.73
C TYR A 46 -0.03 26.55 -6.34
N ARG A 47 1.20 26.87 -5.90
CA ARG A 47 1.75 26.42 -4.61
C ARG A 47 0.92 26.91 -3.42
N LYS A 48 0.48 28.17 -3.40
CA LYS A 48 -0.34 28.70 -2.30
C LYS A 48 -1.69 28.00 -2.21
N VAL A 49 -2.35 27.80 -3.34
CA VAL A 49 -3.64 27.10 -3.38
C VAL A 49 -3.47 25.62 -3.04
N TRP A 50 -2.38 24.99 -3.46
CA TRP A 50 -2.05 23.63 -3.03
C TRP A 50 -1.83 23.53 -1.52
N MET A 51 -1.10 24.46 -0.90
CA MET A 51 -0.92 24.50 0.56
C MET A 51 -2.25 24.74 1.28
N ALA A 52 -3.11 25.62 0.76
CA ALA A 52 -4.45 25.84 1.28
C ALA A 52 -5.33 24.59 1.17
N LYS A 53 -5.23 23.85 0.05
CA LYS A 53 -5.90 22.57 -0.14
C LYS A 53 -5.47 21.56 0.93
N GLN A 54 -4.18 21.45 1.22
CA GLN A 54 -3.69 20.58 2.29
C GLN A 54 -4.24 21.00 3.68
N LYS A 55 -4.30 22.31 3.97
CA LYS A 55 -4.92 22.81 5.20
C LYS A 55 -6.41 22.48 5.30
N ALA A 56 -7.15 22.62 4.20
CA ALA A 56 -8.57 22.29 4.15
C ALA A 56 -8.80 20.78 4.37
N VAL A 57 -7.99 19.92 3.75
CA VAL A 57 -8.03 18.47 3.99
C VAL A 57 -7.79 18.16 5.48
N ALA A 58 -6.77 18.77 6.09
CA ALA A 58 -6.49 18.60 7.51
C ALA A 58 -7.64 19.10 8.41
N GLN A 59 -8.31 20.20 8.05
CA GLN A 59 -9.49 20.67 8.80
C GLN A 59 -10.70 19.72 8.69
N ILE A 60 -10.84 18.98 7.59
CA ILE A 60 -11.99 18.10 7.37
C ILE A 60 -11.76 16.72 8.00
N PHE A 61 -10.57 16.12 7.83
CA PHE A 61 -10.31 14.73 8.24
C PHE A 61 -9.37 14.58 9.43
N GLY A 62 -8.75 15.68 9.83
CA GLY A 62 -7.57 15.69 10.67
C GLY A 62 -6.29 15.62 9.86
N ASP A 63 -5.18 15.95 10.51
CA ASP A 63 -3.87 15.88 9.88
C ASP A 63 -3.29 14.45 9.85
N TRP A 64 -2.06 14.34 9.35
CA TRP A 64 -1.37 13.06 9.24
C TRP A 64 -1.12 12.41 10.61
N GLU A 65 -0.75 13.19 11.62
CA GLU A 65 -0.46 12.69 12.97
C GLU A 65 -1.74 12.18 13.64
N GLU A 66 -2.82 12.95 13.52
CA GLU A 66 -4.16 12.54 13.97
C GLU A 66 -4.63 11.26 13.28
N SER A 67 -4.32 11.08 11.99
CA SER A 67 -4.66 9.86 11.24
C SER A 67 -3.93 8.63 11.78
N TYR A 68 -2.63 8.72 12.03
CA TYR A 68 -1.86 7.63 12.64
C TYR A 68 -2.31 7.34 14.08
N ASN A 69 -2.66 8.37 14.86
CA ASN A 69 -3.21 8.22 16.21
C ASN A 69 -4.59 7.53 16.23
N LYS A 70 -5.33 7.55 15.11
CA LYS A 70 -6.60 6.82 14.96
C LYS A 70 -6.39 5.32 14.63
N VAL A 71 -5.21 4.89 14.19
CA VAL A 71 -4.96 3.49 13.76
C VAL A 71 -5.31 2.50 14.87
N SER A 72 -4.82 2.70 16.10
CA SER A 72 -5.12 1.77 17.20
C SER A 72 -6.63 1.64 17.46
N LYS A 73 -7.36 2.76 17.49
CA LYS A 73 -8.82 2.78 17.66
C LYS A 73 -9.55 2.11 16.50
N LEU A 74 -9.08 2.32 15.27
CA LEU A 74 -9.62 1.67 14.07
C LEU A 74 -9.44 0.15 14.15
N LEU A 75 -8.25 -0.34 14.52
CA LEU A 75 -8.00 -1.77 14.65
C LEU A 75 -8.91 -2.38 15.72
N GLN A 76 -9.06 -1.73 16.88
CA GLN A 76 -10.00 -2.17 17.92
C GLN A 76 -11.44 -2.24 17.42
N ALA A 77 -11.88 -1.24 16.65
CA ALA A 77 -13.22 -1.23 16.05
C ALA A 77 -13.38 -2.34 14.99
N LEU A 78 -12.34 -2.64 14.20
CA LEU A 78 -12.37 -3.77 13.26
C LEU A 78 -12.52 -5.10 14.00
N GLN A 79 -11.80 -5.28 15.11
CA GLN A 79 -11.87 -6.49 15.93
C GLN A 79 -13.21 -6.65 16.65
N SER A 80 -13.86 -5.55 17.03
CA SER A 80 -15.19 -5.61 17.66
C SER A 80 -16.31 -5.86 16.65
N CYS A 81 -16.20 -5.31 15.42
CA CYS A 81 -17.19 -5.52 14.36
C CYS A 81 -17.05 -6.89 13.67
N VAL A 82 -15.83 -7.40 13.53
CA VAL A 82 -15.54 -8.67 12.85
C VAL A 82 -14.80 -9.59 13.81
N PHE A 83 -15.56 -10.44 14.51
CA PHE A 83 -15.00 -11.37 15.47
C PHE A 83 -13.95 -12.29 14.82
N GLY A 84 -12.78 -12.41 15.44
CA GLY A 84 -11.65 -13.20 14.97
C GLY A 84 -10.67 -12.44 14.07
N THR A 85 -10.94 -11.16 13.72
CA THR A 85 -9.93 -10.31 13.06
C THR A 85 -8.70 -10.20 13.94
N ILE A 86 -7.54 -10.54 13.37
CA ILE A 86 -6.24 -10.36 14.01
C ILE A 86 -5.61 -9.08 13.45
N CYS A 87 -5.06 -8.30 14.37
CA CYS A 87 -4.24 -7.14 14.05
C CYS A 87 -2.94 -7.26 14.85
N ASP A 88 -1.79 -7.36 14.16
CA ASP A 88 -0.47 -7.26 14.80
C ASP A 88 0.05 -5.84 14.57
N LEU A 89 -0.16 -4.96 15.56
CA LEU A 89 0.34 -3.59 15.56
C LEU A 89 1.68 -3.53 16.31
N ARG A 90 2.72 -3.07 15.62
CA ARG A 90 4.03 -2.77 16.19
C ARG A 90 4.23 -1.27 16.27
N VAL A 91 4.78 -0.86 17.40
CA VAL A 91 5.16 0.52 17.68
C VAL A 91 6.58 0.55 18.19
N LYS A 92 7.26 1.67 17.95
CA LYS A 92 8.63 1.94 18.42
C LYS A 92 8.57 3.07 19.47
N PRO A 93 9.51 3.13 20.43
CA PRO A 93 9.60 4.26 21.34
C PRO A 93 9.81 5.58 20.57
N PHE A 94 9.15 6.66 20.98
CA PHE A 94 9.28 7.97 20.34
C PHE A 94 10.40 8.80 20.98
N TYR A 95 11.25 9.41 20.14
CA TYR A 95 12.35 10.27 20.58
C TYR A 95 12.18 11.70 20.06
N GLY A 96 12.14 12.67 20.98
CA GLY A 96 12.22 14.09 20.69
C GLY A 96 13.69 14.51 20.63
N GLY A 97 14.30 14.42 19.44
CA GLY A 97 15.76 14.52 19.33
C GLY A 97 16.43 13.28 19.92
N HIS A 98 17.25 13.44 20.95
CA HIS A 98 17.91 12.33 21.65
C HIS A 98 17.17 11.87 22.92
N LEU A 99 16.07 12.54 23.29
CA LEU A 99 15.34 12.27 24.52
C LEU A 99 14.15 11.36 24.26
N LEU A 100 14.09 10.24 24.98
CA LEU A 100 12.91 9.38 25.00
C LEU A 100 11.73 10.14 25.62
N VAL A 101 10.64 10.27 24.86
CA VAL A 101 9.40 10.85 25.38
C VAL A 101 8.56 9.72 25.95
N ARG A 102 8.38 9.72 27.28
CA ARG A 102 7.58 8.71 27.96
C ARG A 102 6.12 8.80 27.52
N ASP A 103 5.44 7.65 27.47
CA ASP A 103 4.03 7.51 27.08
C ASP A 103 3.69 7.83 25.62
N TYR A 104 4.71 8.13 24.78
CA TYR A 104 4.56 8.27 23.35
C TYR A 104 5.27 7.15 22.61
N ASN A 105 4.53 6.52 21.70
CA ASN A 105 5.07 5.53 20.77
C ASN A 105 4.82 5.99 19.33
N MET A 106 5.78 5.70 18.46
CA MET A 106 5.68 5.92 17.03
C MET A 106 5.14 4.66 16.36
N PHE A 107 4.20 4.83 15.44
CA PHE A 107 3.77 3.74 14.56
C PHE A 107 4.97 3.18 13.78
N ASP A 108 5.09 1.85 13.73
CA ASP A 108 6.14 1.17 12.96
C ASP A 108 5.52 0.38 11.79
N LYS A 109 4.67 -0.59 12.14
CA LYS A 109 4.03 -1.46 11.16
C LYS A 109 2.77 -2.08 11.74
N VAL A 110 1.82 -2.41 10.87
CA VAL A 110 0.64 -3.19 11.24
C VAL A 110 0.36 -4.24 10.19
N PHE A 111 -0.02 -5.43 10.63
CA PHE A 111 -0.62 -6.48 9.80
C PHE A 111 -2.05 -6.74 10.23
N TRP A 112 -2.95 -7.02 9.28
CA TRP A 112 -4.29 -7.52 9.60
C TRP A 112 -4.86 -8.41 8.50
N TYR A 113 -5.86 -9.20 8.88
CA TYR A 113 -6.70 -9.97 7.96
C TYR A 113 -8.12 -10.14 8.54
N PHE A 114 -9.05 -10.56 7.69
CA PHE A 114 -10.41 -10.91 8.11
C PHE A 114 -10.61 -12.43 8.11
N PRO A 115 -11.24 -13.03 9.13
CA PRO A 115 -11.47 -14.48 9.19
C PRO A 115 -12.17 -15.04 7.95
N SER A 116 -13.12 -14.29 7.39
CA SER A 116 -13.80 -14.66 6.14
C SER A 116 -12.84 -14.85 4.97
N CYS A 117 -11.72 -14.10 4.92
CA CYS A 117 -10.69 -14.30 3.90
C CYS A 117 -9.95 -15.63 4.08
N VAL A 118 -9.69 -16.05 5.32
CA VAL A 118 -9.05 -17.35 5.61
C VAL A 118 -9.99 -18.49 5.26
N GLU A 119 -11.28 -18.34 5.56
CA GLU A 119 -12.29 -19.34 5.19
C GLU A 119 -12.41 -19.45 3.67
N ALA A 120 -12.55 -18.31 2.97
CA ALA A 120 -12.62 -18.30 1.51
C ALA A 120 -11.39 -18.92 0.85
N PHE A 121 -10.19 -18.67 1.41
CA PHE A 121 -8.94 -19.17 0.86
C PHE A 121 -8.86 -20.71 0.80
N LYS A 122 -9.56 -21.43 1.68
CA LYS A 122 -9.65 -22.91 1.63
C LYS A 122 -10.26 -23.42 0.32
N HIS A 123 -11.05 -22.59 -0.36
CA HIS A 123 -11.72 -22.89 -1.62
C HIS A 123 -11.04 -22.22 -2.83
N CYS A 124 -9.95 -21.49 -2.61
CA CYS A 124 -9.18 -20.85 -3.65
C CYS A 124 -8.12 -21.80 -4.23
N LYS A 125 -7.53 -21.39 -5.37
CA LYS A 125 -6.36 -22.06 -5.92
C LYS A 125 -5.22 -22.01 -4.89
N PRO A 126 -4.37 -23.05 -4.78
CA PRO A 126 -3.33 -23.15 -3.76
C PRO A 126 -2.12 -22.28 -4.08
N PHE A 127 -2.36 -20.98 -4.29
CA PHE A 127 -1.32 -19.98 -4.42
C PHE A 127 -1.74 -18.64 -3.83
N VAL A 128 -0.74 -17.86 -3.45
CA VAL A 128 -0.89 -16.44 -3.10
C VAL A 128 0.04 -15.60 -3.94
N SER A 129 -0.41 -14.43 -4.38
CA SER A 129 0.45 -13.42 -4.95
C SER A 129 0.62 -12.27 -3.97
N VAL A 130 1.85 -11.86 -3.72
CA VAL A 130 2.18 -10.76 -2.81
C VAL A 130 2.81 -9.60 -3.58
N ASP A 131 2.40 -8.38 -3.25
CA ASP A 131 2.93 -7.16 -3.85
C ASP A 131 2.83 -5.98 -2.86
N GLY A 132 3.59 -4.93 -3.13
CA GLY A 132 3.61 -3.70 -2.33
C GLY A 132 3.35 -2.46 -3.19
N THR A 133 2.57 -1.52 -2.67
CA THR A 133 2.37 -0.21 -3.30
C THR A 133 2.74 0.92 -2.35
N HIS A 134 3.37 1.97 -2.88
CA HIS A 134 3.76 3.12 -2.06
C HIS A 134 2.54 3.95 -1.66
N LEU A 135 2.47 4.27 -0.37
CA LEU A 135 1.47 5.18 0.15
C LEU A 135 1.87 6.63 -0.16
N TYR A 136 0.89 7.43 -0.53
CA TYR A 136 1.07 8.87 -0.72
C TYR A 136 0.80 9.59 0.60
N GLY A 137 1.66 10.54 0.94
CA GLY A 137 1.48 11.38 2.12
C GLY A 137 2.78 11.87 2.70
N ARG A 138 2.70 12.57 3.83
CA ARG A 138 3.86 13.16 4.51
C ARG A 138 4.89 12.11 4.94
N TYR A 139 4.42 10.97 5.46
CA TYR A 139 5.27 9.92 6.03
C TYR A 139 5.59 8.80 5.03
N GLY A 140 4.96 8.81 3.84
CA GLY A 140 5.10 7.71 2.89
C GLY A 140 4.58 6.39 3.46
N GLY A 141 5.39 5.33 3.29
CA GLY A 141 5.06 3.97 3.67
C GLY A 141 4.74 3.08 2.48
N VAL A 142 4.52 1.79 2.76
CA VAL A 142 4.15 0.78 1.77
C VAL A 142 2.97 -0.02 2.31
N LEU A 143 1.93 -0.14 1.47
CA LEU A 143 0.84 -1.09 1.69
C LEU A 143 1.23 -2.41 1.00
N LEU A 144 1.44 -3.45 1.80
CA LEU A 144 1.66 -4.81 1.35
C LEU A 144 0.33 -5.55 1.32
N ILE A 145 0.07 -6.29 0.24
CA ILE A 145 -1.17 -7.04 0.06
C ILE A 145 -0.84 -8.44 -0.42
N ALA A 146 -1.52 -9.43 0.16
CA ALA A 146 -1.59 -10.77 -0.37
C ALA A 146 -2.95 -10.97 -1.04
N VAL A 147 -2.94 -11.50 -2.26
CA VAL A 147 -4.14 -11.87 -3.01
C VAL A 147 -4.09 -13.33 -3.38
N THR A 148 -5.25 -13.94 -3.55
CA THR A 148 -5.41 -15.28 -4.12
C THR A 148 -6.41 -15.23 -5.28
N GLN A 149 -6.68 -16.39 -5.89
CA GLN A 149 -7.73 -16.54 -6.89
C GLN A 149 -8.68 -17.67 -6.55
N ASP A 150 -9.98 -17.45 -6.72
CA ASP A 150 -10.96 -18.52 -6.67
C ASP A 150 -10.88 -19.43 -7.92
N GLY A 151 -11.73 -20.47 -7.98
CA GLY A 151 -11.84 -21.37 -9.12
C GLY A 151 -12.19 -20.65 -10.44
N ASN A 152 -12.89 -19.52 -10.37
CA ASN A 152 -13.28 -18.69 -11.50
C ASN A 152 -12.23 -17.62 -11.87
N SER A 153 -11.07 -17.64 -11.21
CA SER A 153 -9.98 -16.68 -11.41
C SER A 153 -10.30 -15.24 -10.98
N ASN A 154 -11.34 -15.02 -10.17
CA ASN A 154 -11.55 -13.74 -9.50
C ASN A 154 -10.44 -13.51 -8.48
N ILE A 155 -9.98 -12.27 -8.34
CA ILE A 155 -8.92 -11.90 -7.41
C ILE A 155 -9.53 -11.55 -6.06
N LEU A 156 -9.06 -12.21 -5.00
CA LEU A 156 -9.49 -11.94 -3.63
C LEU A 156 -8.30 -11.48 -2.78
N PRO A 157 -8.31 -10.24 -2.24
CA PRO A 157 -7.38 -9.83 -1.20
C PRO A 157 -7.64 -10.60 0.11
N ILE A 158 -6.58 -11.12 0.73
CA ILE A 158 -6.69 -11.99 1.91
C ILE A 158 -5.91 -11.52 3.13
N ALA A 159 -4.90 -10.67 2.94
CA ALA A 159 -4.12 -10.10 4.04
C ALA A 159 -3.48 -8.78 3.65
N PHE A 160 -3.23 -7.93 4.64
CA PHE A 160 -2.73 -6.58 4.44
C PHE A 160 -1.69 -6.23 5.49
N ALA A 161 -0.75 -5.35 5.12
CA ALA A 161 0.10 -4.66 6.08
C ALA A 161 0.45 -3.25 5.63
N ILE A 162 0.57 -2.34 6.59
CA ILE A 162 1.20 -1.03 6.38
C ILE A 162 2.55 -1.07 7.08
N VAL A 163 3.60 -0.74 6.34
CA VAL A 163 4.99 -0.76 6.82
C VAL A 163 5.71 0.51 6.40
N GLU A 164 6.77 0.88 7.12
CA GLU A 164 7.60 2.04 6.82
C GLU A 164 8.23 1.98 5.41
N SER A 165 8.69 0.79 5.00
CA SER A 165 9.34 0.58 3.70
C SER A 165 9.25 -0.88 3.24
N ALA A 166 9.50 -1.15 1.96
CA ALA A 166 9.57 -2.50 1.39
C ALA A 166 10.92 -3.21 1.69
N SER A 167 11.40 -3.12 2.93
CA SER A 167 12.65 -3.74 3.39
C SER A 167 12.48 -5.24 3.64
N THR A 168 13.60 -5.98 3.77
CA THR A 168 13.58 -7.41 4.11
C THR A 168 12.88 -7.66 5.44
N GLU A 169 13.04 -6.77 6.43
CA GLU A 169 12.39 -6.87 7.73
C GLU A 169 10.87 -6.71 7.62
N SER A 170 10.41 -5.73 6.85
CA SER A 170 8.97 -5.52 6.60
C SER A 170 8.34 -6.72 5.88
N TRP A 171 9.03 -7.26 4.88
CA TRP A 171 8.57 -8.47 4.19
C TRP A 171 8.58 -9.70 5.10
N SER A 172 9.59 -9.85 5.96
CA SER A 172 9.64 -10.93 6.94
C SER A 172 8.49 -10.84 7.95
N PHE A 173 8.18 -9.63 8.41
CA PHE A 173 7.02 -9.37 9.27
C PHE A 173 5.70 -9.76 8.57
N PHE A 174 5.52 -9.34 7.32
CA PHE A 174 4.31 -9.65 6.54
C PHE A 174 4.18 -11.14 6.26
N LEU A 175 5.24 -11.78 5.75
CA LEU A 175 5.25 -13.18 5.35
C LEU A 175 5.13 -14.13 6.54
N THR A 176 5.74 -13.80 7.69
CA THR A 176 5.56 -14.57 8.94
C THR A 176 4.10 -14.56 9.37
N ASN A 177 3.46 -13.39 9.39
CA ASN A 177 2.06 -13.26 9.77
C ASN A 177 1.12 -13.93 8.75
N LEU A 178 1.39 -13.76 7.44
CA LEU A 178 0.64 -14.40 6.36
C LEU A 178 0.66 -15.92 6.50
N ARG A 179 1.84 -16.52 6.67
CA ARG A 179 2.01 -17.98 6.84
C ARG A 179 1.28 -18.49 8.07
N ARG A 180 1.46 -17.79 9.20
CA ARG A 180 0.94 -18.20 10.50
C ARG A 180 -0.59 -18.18 10.56
N HIS A 181 -1.21 -17.15 9.97
CA HIS A 181 -2.62 -16.87 10.23
C HIS A 181 -3.54 -17.10 9.04
N VAL A 182 -3.03 -16.94 7.82
CA VAL A 182 -3.88 -16.95 6.61
C VAL A 182 -3.58 -18.16 5.75
N THR A 183 -2.31 -18.56 5.66
CA THR A 183 -1.88 -19.66 4.79
C THR A 183 -1.10 -20.75 5.54
N PRO A 184 -1.69 -21.41 6.57
CA PRO A 184 -1.00 -22.42 7.37
C PRO A 184 -0.80 -23.76 6.64
N GLN A 185 -1.46 -24.00 5.51
CA GLN A 185 -1.33 -25.24 4.75
C GLN A 185 0.04 -25.39 4.05
N ASP A 186 0.40 -26.62 3.74
CA ASP A 186 1.56 -26.96 2.91
C ASP A 186 1.15 -27.10 1.43
N GLY A 187 2.14 -27.19 0.53
CA GLY A 187 1.93 -27.26 -0.91
C GLY A 187 1.54 -25.94 -1.57
N LEU A 188 1.83 -24.80 -0.93
CA LEU A 188 1.42 -23.48 -1.42
C LEU A 188 2.44 -22.87 -2.39
N LEU A 189 1.97 -22.30 -3.51
CA LEU A 189 2.80 -21.47 -4.38
C LEU A 189 2.72 -19.99 -3.96
N VAL A 190 3.86 -19.35 -3.68
CA VAL A 190 3.92 -17.88 -3.52
C VAL A 190 4.49 -17.23 -4.78
N ILE A 191 3.72 -16.28 -5.32
CA ILE A 191 4.05 -15.50 -6.50
C ILE A 191 4.38 -14.07 -6.06
N PHE A 192 5.59 -13.60 -6.35
CA PHE A 192 6.03 -12.27 -5.96
C PHE A 192 6.77 -11.58 -7.10
N ASP A 193 7.07 -10.29 -6.94
CA ASP A 193 7.95 -9.59 -7.88
C ASP A 193 9.41 -10.11 -7.78
N ARG A 194 10.38 -9.52 -8.48
CA ARG A 194 11.79 -9.94 -8.34
C ARG A 194 12.54 -9.20 -7.23
N SER A 195 11.84 -8.62 -6.26
CA SER A 195 12.44 -7.88 -5.15
C SER A 195 13.45 -8.73 -4.39
N GLN A 196 14.66 -8.20 -4.20
CA GLN A 196 15.66 -8.86 -3.37
C GLN A 196 15.22 -8.96 -1.91
N ALA A 197 14.46 -7.98 -1.42
CA ALA A 197 13.95 -7.98 -0.05
C ALA A 197 12.98 -9.15 0.19
N ILE A 198 12.10 -9.44 -0.77
CA ILE A 198 11.18 -10.59 -0.68
C ILE A 198 11.96 -11.90 -0.73
N LYS A 199 12.93 -12.02 -1.65
CA LYS A 199 13.78 -13.23 -1.74
C LYS A 199 14.49 -13.50 -0.43
N ALA A 200 15.12 -12.48 0.15
CA ALA A 200 15.82 -12.61 1.42
C ALA A 200 14.87 -13.01 2.56
N ALA A 201 13.66 -12.44 2.61
CA ALA A 201 12.65 -12.79 3.63
C ALA A 201 12.10 -14.22 3.45
N LEU A 202 11.92 -14.68 2.21
CA LEU A 202 11.47 -16.05 1.93
C LEU A 202 12.54 -17.08 2.24
N SER A 203 13.81 -16.75 2.00
CA SER A 203 14.97 -17.64 2.15
C SER A 203 15.55 -17.73 3.57
N SER A 204 14.96 -17.09 4.58
CA SER A 204 15.41 -17.27 5.97
C SER A 204 15.02 -18.66 6.50
N ASP A 205 15.91 -19.32 7.23
CA ASP A 205 15.74 -20.74 7.63
C ASP A 205 14.42 -21.00 8.37
N ASP A 206 13.99 -20.06 9.22
CA ASP A 206 12.76 -20.16 10.02
C ASP A 206 11.51 -19.60 9.32
N SER A 207 11.60 -19.22 8.03
CA SER A 207 10.50 -18.55 7.33
C SER A 207 9.26 -19.43 7.14
N GLY A 208 9.47 -20.76 7.08
CA GLY A 208 8.42 -21.72 6.71
C GLY A 208 7.98 -21.62 5.25
N TRP A 209 8.68 -20.83 4.44
CA TRP A 209 8.48 -20.64 3.00
C TRP A 209 9.50 -21.46 2.17
N HIS A 210 9.65 -22.74 2.50
CA HIS A 210 10.59 -23.64 1.81
C HIS A 210 9.89 -24.94 1.41
N PRO A 211 10.35 -25.63 0.34
CA PRO A 211 9.87 -26.96 0.01
C PRO A 211 10.08 -27.95 1.19
N PRO A 212 9.17 -28.92 1.39
CA PRO A 212 7.99 -29.21 0.58
C PRO A 212 6.76 -28.34 0.93
N ARG A 213 6.87 -27.43 1.89
CA ARG A 213 5.74 -26.65 2.40
C ARG A 213 5.29 -25.58 1.42
N THR A 214 6.23 -24.91 0.75
CA THR A 214 5.91 -23.88 -0.23
C THR A 214 6.85 -23.89 -1.42
N TYR A 215 6.37 -23.34 -2.53
CA TYR A 215 7.09 -23.16 -3.78
C TYR A 215 7.08 -21.70 -4.20
N HIS A 216 8.09 -21.26 -4.93
CA HIS A 216 8.29 -19.85 -5.29
C HIS A 216 8.18 -19.66 -6.80
N ALA A 217 7.43 -18.64 -7.22
CA ALA A 217 7.40 -18.19 -8.60
C ALA A 217 7.50 -16.67 -8.70
N TYR A 218 8.05 -16.20 -9.82
CA TYR A 218 8.09 -14.79 -10.14
C TYR A 218 6.87 -14.39 -10.96
N CYS A 219 6.25 -13.28 -10.60
CA CYS A 219 5.13 -12.70 -11.33
C CYS A 219 5.52 -12.41 -12.79
N ILE A 220 4.83 -13.05 -13.74
CA ILE A 220 5.10 -12.86 -15.17
C ILE A 220 4.85 -11.43 -15.63
N ARG A 221 3.85 -10.74 -15.07
CA ARG A 221 3.59 -9.31 -15.34
C ARG A 221 4.82 -8.46 -15.05
N HIS A 222 5.44 -8.66 -13.88
CA HIS A 222 6.65 -7.95 -13.48
C HIS A 222 7.86 -8.38 -14.32
N LYS A 223 8.00 -9.67 -14.65
CA LYS A 223 9.08 -10.13 -15.55
C LYS A 223 8.96 -9.49 -16.94
N ALA A 224 7.75 -9.45 -17.51
CA ALA A 224 7.48 -8.86 -18.81
C ALA A 224 7.69 -7.34 -18.82
N ALA A 225 7.30 -6.63 -17.76
CA ALA A 225 7.60 -5.21 -17.60
C ALA A 225 9.11 -4.95 -17.56
N ASN A 226 9.84 -5.69 -16.72
CA ASN A 226 11.31 -5.59 -16.63
C ASN A 226 12.00 -5.94 -17.96
N PHE A 227 11.49 -6.92 -18.69
CA PHE A 227 11.97 -7.28 -20.02
C PHE A 227 11.83 -6.09 -20.98
N MET A 228 10.68 -5.42 -21.00
CA MET A 228 10.46 -4.24 -21.83
C MET A 228 11.39 -3.08 -21.49
N THR A 229 11.65 -2.84 -20.20
CA THR A 229 12.58 -1.79 -19.78
C THR A 229 14.01 -2.03 -20.29
N ARG A 230 14.45 -3.29 -20.34
CA ARG A 230 15.81 -3.66 -20.75
C ARG A 230 15.96 -3.83 -22.26
N PHE A 231 15.07 -4.59 -22.89
CA PHE A 231 15.21 -5.03 -24.28
C PHE A 231 14.33 -4.26 -25.26
N LYS A 232 13.30 -3.55 -24.78
CA LYS A 232 12.38 -2.73 -25.59
C LYS A 232 11.72 -3.48 -26.76
N SER A 233 11.59 -4.81 -26.68
CA SER A 233 11.00 -5.66 -27.74
C SER A 233 9.60 -6.15 -27.37
N GLY A 234 8.59 -5.68 -28.09
CA GLY A 234 7.20 -6.12 -27.94
C GLY A 234 6.99 -7.58 -28.31
N GLU A 235 7.65 -8.08 -29.36
CA GLU A 235 7.60 -9.49 -29.76
C GLU A 235 8.28 -10.39 -28.74
N GLY A 236 9.46 -10.01 -28.24
CA GLY A 236 10.15 -10.76 -27.18
C GLY A 236 9.32 -10.83 -25.90
N LYS A 237 8.64 -9.74 -25.53
CA LYS A 237 7.67 -9.73 -24.42
C LYS A 237 6.53 -10.72 -24.66
N ARG A 238 5.99 -10.78 -25.88
CA ARG A 238 4.92 -11.72 -26.26
C ARG A 238 5.40 -13.16 -26.13
N TYR A 239 6.58 -13.51 -26.66
CA TYR A 239 7.13 -14.86 -26.52
C TYR A 239 7.37 -15.25 -25.07
N LEU A 240 7.92 -14.35 -24.25
CA LEU A 240 8.12 -14.57 -22.82
C LEU A 240 6.80 -14.87 -22.09
N ILE A 241 5.75 -14.12 -22.41
CA ILE A 241 4.42 -14.31 -21.81
C ILE A 241 3.84 -15.66 -22.28
N ASN A 242 3.87 -15.94 -23.58
CA ASN A 242 3.33 -17.18 -24.12
C ASN A 242 4.01 -18.41 -23.51
N ALA A 243 5.35 -18.40 -23.40
CA ALA A 243 6.09 -19.48 -22.76
C ALA A 243 5.71 -19.68 -21.30
N ALA A 244 5.41 -18.61 -20.55
CA ALA A 244 5.02 -18.72 -19.14
C ALA A 244 3.59 -19.22 -18.93
N TYR A 245 2.69 -19.01 -19.90
CA TYR A 245 1.31 -19.52 -19.87
C TYR A 245 1.16 -20.89 -20.53
N SER A 246 2.22 -21.40 -21.12
CA SER A 246 2.19 -22.65 -21.85
C SER A 246 2.02 -23.85 -20.91
N PRO A 247 1.09 -24.77 -21.19
CA PRO A 247 0.82 -25.93 -20.33
C PRO A 247 1.90 -27.01 -20.45
N SER A 248 2.65 -27.04 -21.57
CA SER A 248 3.74 -27.98 -21.78
C SER A 248 4.99 -27.29 -22.33
N LYS A 249 6.13 -27.98 -22.18
CA LYS A 249 7.42 -27.54 -22.73
C LYS A 249 7.44 -27.53 -24.27
N ALA A 250 6.74 -28.48 -24.89
CA ALA A 250 6.65 -28.59 -26.34
C ALA A 250 5.91 -27.40 -26.99
N ASP A 251 4.98 -26.79 -26.27
CA ASP A 251 4.12 -25.71 -26.78
C ASP A 251 4.83 -24.33 -26.84
N TYR A 252 6.06 -24.22 -26.34
CA TYR A 252 6.86 -22.98 -26.41
C TYR A 252 8.32 -23.15 -26.83
N GLU A 253 8.76 -24.37 -27.13
CA GLU A 253 10.03 -24.62 -27.80
C GLU A 253 9.88 -24.33 -29.30
N TRP A 254 10.75 -23.47 -29.83
CA TRP A 254 10.81 -23.04 -31.22
C TRP A 254 12.16 -23.40 -31.82
#